data_AF-A0A2E0MZ66-F1
#
_entry.id   AF-A0A2E0MZ66-F1
#
_cell.length_a   1.000
_cell.length_b   1.000
_cell.length_c   1.000
_cell.angle_alpha   90.00
_cell.angle_beta   90.00
_cell.angle_gamma   90.00
#
_symmetry.space_group_name_H-M   'P 1'
#
loop_
_entity.id
_entity.type
_entity.pdbx_description
1 polymer ?
#
loop_
_entity_poly.entity_id
_entity_poly.type
_entity_poly.pdbx_seq_one_letter_code
_entity_poly.pdbx_strand_id
1 'polypeptide(L)'
;MKIYFLLSWLVLSTGALLYGEGNSNQKSCFRVGDISNWQALDNERLIVWSPSKSHPYLVTLFNRCPGLRFEDALIFESTLWRTCSNYNDNIRTELMPCTIKDIKEINEEEVNNLIELAKSSKEELALEDNQ
;
A
#
# COMPACT_ATOMS: atom_id res chain seq x y z
N MET A 1 55.19 -32.41 -29.80
CA MET A 1 53.97 -31.64 -30.12
C MET A 1 53.40 -31.07 -28.83
N LYS A 2 53.29 -29.74 -28.73
CA LYS A 2 52.64 -29.03 -27.63
C LYS A 2 51.17 -28.86 -28.00
N ILE A 3 50.26 -29.35 -27.16
CA ILE A 3 48.83 -29.02 -27.23
C ILE A 3 48.44 -28.48 -25.86
N TYR A 4 48.20 -27.17 -25.82
CA TYR A 4 47.68 -26.46 -24.68
C TYR A 4 46.16 -26.61 -24.69
N PHE A 5 45.60 -27.27 -23.67
CA PHE A 5 44.17 -27.19 -23.40
C PHE A 5 43.89 -25.93 -22.59
N LEU A 6 43.48 -24.88 -23.32
CA LEU A 6 42.68 -23.78 -22.78
C LEU A 6 41.23 -24.26 -22.62
N LEU A 7 40.43 -23.48 -21.87
CA LEU A 7 39.01 -23.65 -21.52
C LEU A 7 38.87 -24.39 -20.18
N SER A 8 38.23 -23.86 -19.14
CA SER A 8 37.19 -22.86 -19.11
C SER A 8 37.13 -22.28 -17.69
N TRP A 9 37.14 -20.96 -17.57
CA TRP A 9 36.76 -20.27 -16.35
C TRP A 9 35.26 -20.48 -16.12
N LEU A 10 34.91 -21.36 -15.20
CA LEU A 10 33.61 -21.34 -14.53
C LEU A 10 33.57 -20.10 -13.65
N VAL A 11 33.14 -18.98 -14.23
CA VAL A 11 32.65 -17.84 -13.46
C VAL A 11 31.37 -18.30 -12.76
N LEU A 12 31.51 -18.79 -11.54
CA LEU A 12 30.40 -18.88 -10.60
C LEU A 12 30.01 -17.44 -10.24
N SER A 13 29.19 -16.81 -11.08
CA SER A 13 28.40 -15.68 -10.64
C SER A 13 27.31 -16.23 -9.72
N THR A 14 27.65 -16.49 -8.47
CA THR A 14 26.67 -16.51 -7.39
C THR A 14 26.14 -15.10 -7.26
N GLY A 15 25.15 -14.77 -8.09
CA GLY A 15 24.30 -13.62 -7.89
C GLY A 15 23.69 -13.77 -6.51
N ALA A 16 24.18 -12.98 -5.56
CA ALA A 16 23.49 -12.77 -4.31
C ALA A 16 22.14 -12.14 -4.68
N LEU A 17 21.12 -12.98 -4.78
CA LEU A 17 19.75 -12.58 -4.56
C LEU A 17 19.71 -12.03 -3.14
N LEU A 18 19.95 -10.73 -3.00
CA LEU A 18 19.53 -9.98 -1.82
C LEU A 18 18.01 -9.95 -1.87
N TYR A 19 17.38 -11.07 -1.49
CA TYR A 19 16.04 -11.02 -0.93
C TYR A 19 16.18 -10.16 0.32
N GLY A 20 15.83 -8.89 0.20
CA GLY A 20 15.53 -8.05 1.35
C GLY A 20 14.35 -8.68 2.04
N GLU A 21 14.63 -9.55 3.02
CA GLU A 21 13.65 -10.06 3.95
C GLU A 21 13.14 -8.85 4.73
N GLY A 22 11.99 -8.32 4.30
CA GLY A 22 11.32 -7.19 4.91
C GLY A 22 11.04 -7.50 6.37
N ASN A 23 11.77 -6.84 7.25
CA ASN A 23 11.68 -7.02 8.69
C ASN A 23 10.25 -6.66 9.15
N SER A 24 9.43 -7.66 9.43
CA SER A 24 7.99 -7.56 9.74
C SER A 24 7.67 -6.81 11.04
N ASN A 25 8.68 -6.29 11.74
CA ASN A 25 8.56 -5.44 12.92
C ASN A 25 8.76 -3.94 12.65
N GLN A 26 9.10 -3.53 11.42
CA GLN A 26 9.25 -2.11 11.13
C GLN A 26 7.87 -1.53 10.77
N LYS A 27 7.29 -0.77 11.71
CA LYS A 27 6.04 -0.03 11.48
C LYS A 27 6.23 0.91 10.28
N SER A 28 5.46 0.70 9.21
CA SER A 28 5.45 1.64 8.10
C SER A 28 4.77 2.94 8.52
N CYS A 29 5.37 4.06 8.09
CA CYS A 29 4.87 5.40 8.37
C CYS A 29 5.06 6.30 7.15
N PHE A 30 4.14 7.21 6.92
CA PHE A 30 4.29 8.28 5.94
C PHE A 30 4.05 9.66 6.57
N ARG A 31 4.63 10.69 5.97
CA ARG A 31 4.41 12.08 6.39
C ARG A 31 3.09 12.58 5.81
N VAL A 32 2.20 13.08 6.66
CA VAL A 32 0.91 13.63 6.19
C VAL A 32 1.11 14.80 5.23
N GLY A 33 2.09 15.67 5.52
CA GLY A 33 2.41 16.82 4.66
C GLY A 33 3.02 16.46 3.29
N ASP A 34 3.45 15.20 3.11
CA ASP A 34 4.03 14.72 1.85
C ASP A 34 3.04 13.88 1.03
N ILE A 35 1.79 13.73 1.49
CA ILE A 35 0.77 12.95 0.76
C ILE A 35 0.51 13.60 -0.59
N SER A 36 0.80 12.85 -1.65
CA SER A 36 0.64 13.30 -3.04
C SER A 36 -0.70 12.89 -3.64
N ASN A 37 -1.25 11.75 -3.21
CA ASN A 37 -2.55 11.26 -3.64
C ASN A 37 -3.06 10.18 -2.68
N TRP A 38 -4.35 9.83 -2.78
CA TRP A 38 -4.93 8.67 -2.12
C TRP A 38 -6.14 8.15 -2.92
N GLN A 39 -6.56 6.92 -2.63
CA GLN A 39 -7.70 6.26 -3.27
C GLN A 39 -8.34 5.27 -2.30
N ALA A 40 -9.64 5.41 -2.04
CA ALA A 40 -10.41 4.37 -1.36
C ALA A 40 -10.51 3.12 -2.24
N LEU A 41 -10.28 1.95 -1.65
CA LEU A 41 -10.53 0.65 -2.27
C LEU A 41 -11.93 0.14 -1.89
N ASP A 42 -12.30 0.32 -0.63
CA ASP A 42 -13.60 -0.02 -0.06
C ASP A 42 -13.81 0.83 1.21
N ASN A 43 -14.74 0.44 2.07
CA ASN A 43 -15.01 1.15 3.32
C ASN A 43 -14.05 0.82 4.47
N GLU A 44 -13.06 -0.04 4.28
CA GLU A 44 -12.10 -0.46 5.32
C GLU A 44 -10.64 -0.22 4.89
N ARG A 45 -10.39 0.02 3.60
CA ARG A 45 -9.06 0.09 3.01
C ARG A 45 -8.93 1.22 2.01
N LEU A 46 -7.74 1.83 1.99
CA LEU A 46 -7.35 2.85 1.03
C LEU A 46 -5.86 2.75 0.69
N ILE A 47 -5.50 3.22 -0.48
CA ILE A 47 -4.11 3.42 -0.90
C ILE A 47 -3.75 4.89 -0.66
N VAL A 48 -2.59 5.14 -0.09
CA VAL A 48 -2.00 6.48 0.09
C VAL A 48 -0.64 6.52 -0.61
N TRP A 49 -0.40 7.54 -1.43
CA TRP A 49 0.88 7.75 -2.10
C TRP A 49 1.65 8.90 -1.47
N SER A 50 2.83 8.61 -0.90
CA SER A 50 3.66 9.59 -0.20
C SER A 50 5.15 9.19 -0.27
N PRO A 51 6.10 10.09 -0.60
CA PRO A 51 5.90 11.47 -1.00
C PRO A 51 5.43 11.63 -2.44
N SER A 52 5.32 10.54 -3.20
CA SER A 52 5.01 10.56 -4.62
C SER A 52 4.22 9.32 -5.04
N LYS A 53 3.75 9.30 -6.29
CA LYS A 53 3.03 8.16 -6.88
C LYS A 53 3.84 6.86 -6.97
N SER A 54 5.16 6.91 -6.79
CA SER A 54 6.01 5.71 -6.78
C SER A 54 6.14 5.06 -5.39
N HIS A 55 5.51 5.62 -4.36
CA HIS A 55 5.57 5.11 -2.98
C HIS A 55 4.15 4.90 -2.42
N PRO A 56 3.48 3.80 -2.79
CA PRO A 56 2.15 3.47 -2.30
C PRO A 56 2.20 2.75 -0.95
N TYR A 57 1.26 3.13 -0.09
CA TYR A 57 0.97 2.46 1.18
C TYR A 57 -0.47 1.98 1.18
N LEU A 58 -0.68 0.71 1.53
CA LEU A 58 -1.99 0.19 1.90
C LEU A 58 -2.28 0.57 3.35
N VAL A 59 -3.33 1.35 3.56
CA VAL A 59 -3.85 1.70 4.87
C VAL A 59 -5.10 0.88 5.14
N THR A 60 -5.13 0.18 6.27
CA THR A 60 -6.27 -0.61 6.73
C THR A 60 -6.86 0.00 8.00
N LEU A 61 -8.17 0.08 8.09
CA LEU A 61 -8.91 0.64 9.21
C LEU A 61 -9.39 -0.46 10.17
N PHE A 62 -9.65 -0.11 11.44
CA PHE A 62 -10.13 -1.09 12.42
C PHE A 62 -11.55 -1.59 12.16
N ASN A 63 -12.41 -0.71 11.65
CA ASN A 63 -13.80 -0.96 11.35
C ASN A 63 -14.14 -0.36 9.99
N ARG A 64 -15.30 -0.75 9.46
CA ARG A 64 -15.94 -0.03 8.35
C ARG A 64 -16.01 1.45 8.68
N CYS A 65 -15.65 2.25 7.69
CA CYS A 65 -15.62 3.70 7.71
C CYS A 65 -16.70 4.22 6.75
N PRO A 66 -17.94 4.43 7.23
CA PRO A 66 -18.99 5.04 6.43
C PRO A 66 -18.50 6.38 5.84
N GLY A 67 -18.76 6.58 4.54
CA GLY A 67 -18.33 7.78 3.83
C GLY A 67 -16.86 7.75 3.40
N LEU A 68 -16.15 6.62 3.50
CA LEU A 68 -14.88 6.48 2.80
C LEU A 68 -15.18 6.26 1.30
N ARG A 69 -15.31 7.36 0.55
CA ARG A 69 -15.53 7.36 -0.89
C ARG A 69 -14.33 7.93 -1.62
N PHE A 70 -14.18 7.56 -2.89
CA PHE A 70 -13.12 8.06 -3.76
C PHE A 70 -13.16 9.58 -4.00
N GLU A 71 -14.31 10.22 -3.74
CA GLU A 71 -14.60 11.61 -4.12
C GLU A 71 -14.49 12.61 -2.95
N ASP A 72 -14.34 12.13 -1.72
CA ASP A 72 -14.48 12.96 -0.51
C ASP A 72 -13.13 13.48 -0.02
N ALA A 73 -13.05 14.72 0.47
CA ALA A 73 -11.81 15.22 1.08
C ALA A 73 -11.48 14.43 2.37
N LEU A 74 -10.31 13.77 2.42
CA LEU A 74 -9.85 13.06 3.61
C LEU A 74 -8.90 13.90 4.45
N ILE A 75 -9.15 13.94 5.76
CA ILE A 75 -8.26 14.57 6.73
C ILE A 75 -7.53 13.47 7.51
N PHE A 76 -6.20 13.49 7.46
CA PHE A 76 -5.36 12.61 8.27
C PHE A 76 -5.04 13.30 9.60
N GLU A 77 -5.66 12.83 10.68
CA GLU A 77 -5.41 13.29 12.05
C GLU A 77 -4.34 12.41 12.67
N SER A 78 -3.12 12.92 12.68
CA SER A 78 -1.96 12.24 13.23
C SER A 78 -1.54 12.88 14.55
N THR A 79 -1.21 12.04 15.53
CA THR A 79 -0.65 12.52 16.82
C THR A 79 0.78 13.07 16.67
N LEU A 80 1.47 12.70 15.59
CA LEU A 80 2.83 13.14 15.24
C LEU A 80 2.85 13.80 13.85
N TRP A 81 4.02 14.28 13.42
CA TRP A 81 4.24 14.76 12.04
C TRP A 81 4.17 13.64 10.97
N ARG A 82 3.94 12.38 11.38
CA ARG A 82 3.77 11.20 10.53
C ARG A 82 2.60 10.37 11.01
N THR A 83 1.86 9.80 10.08
CA THR A 83 0.91 8.73 10.34
C THR A 83 1.63 7.39 10.32
N CYS A 84 1.47 6.57 11.35
CA CYS A 84 2.18 5.30 11.54
C CYS A 84 1.21 4.17 11.89
N SER A 85 1.57 2.92 11.54
CA SER A 85 0.78 1.76 11.96
C SER A 85 0.73 1.63 13.49
N ASN A 86 -0.44 1.29 14.03
CA ASN A 86 -0.67 1.07 15.47
C ASN A 86 -0.40 2.30 16.37
N TYR A 87 -0.65 3.52 15.91
CA TYR A 87 -0.54 4.76 16.71
C TYR A 87 -1.89 5.40 17.09
N ASN A 88 -3.02 4.73 16.81
CA ASN A 88 -4.37 5.29 16.95
C ASN A 88 -4.60 6.58 16.15
N ASP A 89 -3.80 6.80 15.10
CA ASP A 89 -4.04 7.88 14.15
C ASP A 89 -5.36 7.62 13.42
N ASN A 90 -6.07 8.69 13.05
CA ASN A 90 -7.38 8.60 12.43
C ASN A 90 -7.38 9.22 11.04
N ILE A 91 -8.23 8.67 10.18
CA ILE A 91 -8.71 9.35 8.96
C ILE A 91 -10.10 9.85 9.27
N ARG A 92 -10.36 11.14 9.03
CA ARG A 92 -11.69 11.73 9.21
C ARG A 92 -12.36 11.88 7.85
N THR A 93 -13.50 11.22 7.70
CA THR A 93 -14.46 11.47 6.62
C THR A 93 -15.41 12.59 7.04
N GLU A 94 -16.31 13.02 6.16
CA GLU A 94 -17.36 13.98 6.53
C GLU A 94 -18.28 13.47 7.64
N LEU A 95 -18.42 12.14 7.77
CA LEU A 95 -19.35 11.52 8.71
C LEU A 95 -18.70 11.23 10.06
N MET A 96 -17.50 10.65 10.08
CA MET A 96 -16.85 10.22 11.32
C MET A 96 -15.34 10.04 11.20
N PRO A 97 -14.60 10.09 12.32
CA PRO A 97 -13.22 9.61 12.37
C PRO A 97 -13.17 8.08 12.33
N CYS A 98 -12.17 7.54 11.64
CA CYS A 98 -11.92 6.13 11.45
C CYS A 98 -10.48 5.80 11.80
N THR A 99 -10.28 4.89 12.75
CA THR A 99 -8.95 4.59 13.29
C THR A 99 -8.16 3.69 12.36
N ILE A 100 -6.91 4.09 12.10
CA ILE A 100 -5.95 3.31 11.33
C ILE A 100 -5.50 2.12 12.17
N LYS A 101 -5.69 0.94 11.61
CA LYS A 101 -5.23 -0.33 12.17
C LYS A 101 -3.80 -0.61 11.72
N ASP A 102 -3.57 -0.58 10.41
CA ASP A 102 -2.28 -0.95 9.84
C ASP A 102 -1.91 -0.11 8.62
N ILE A 103 -0.61 -0.01 8.38
CA ILE A 103 -0.01 0.64 7.22
C ILE A 103 1.08 -0.28 6.70
N LYS A 104 1.01 -0.62 5.42
CA LYS A 104 1.98 -1.47 4.73
C LYS A 104 2.44 -0.79 3.46
N GLU A 105 3.75 -0.67 3.26
CA GLU A 105 4.29 -0.28 1.95
C GLU A 105 4.03 -1.42 0.93
N ILE A 106 3.52 -1.06 -0.23
CA ILE A 106 3.17 -2.01 -1.30
C ILE A 106 3.84 -1.58 -2.60
N ASN A 107 4.00 -2.50 -3.53
CA ASN A 107 4.54 -2.19 -4.86
C ASN A 107 3.42 -1.84 -5.88
N GLU A 108 3.82 -1.42 -7.08
CA GLU A 108 2.88 -1.03 -8.15
C GLU A 108 2.00 -2.19 -8.64
N GLU A 109 2.52 -3.42 -8.64
CA GLU A 109 1.75 -4.61 -9.02
C GLU A 109 0.63 -4.87 -8.00
N GLU A 110 0.95 -4.81 -6.70
CA GLU A 110 -0.03 -4.91 -5.61
C GLU A 110 -1.12 -3.82 -5.72
N VAL A 111 -0.74 -2.58 -6.04
CA VAL A 111 -1.69 -1.47 -6.27
C VAL A 111 -2.69 -1.82 -7.37
N ASN A 112 -2.22 -2.26 -8.53
CA ASN A 112 -3.07 -2.54 -9.68
C ASN A 112 -4.04 -3.67 -9.37
N ASN A 113 -3.54 -4.77 -8.79
CA ASN A 113 -4.36 -5.89 -8.38
C ASN A 113 -5.47 -5.48 -7.39
N LEU A 114 -5.14 -4.65 -6.38
CA LEU A 114 -6.11 -4.18 -5.40
C LEU A 114 -7.18 -3.29 -6.03
N ILE A 115 -6.80 -2.41 -6.96
CA ILE A 115 -7.73 -1.52 -7.66
C ILE A 115 -8.68 -2.33 -8.57
N GLU A 116 -8.17 -3.34 -9.28
CA GLU A 116 -9.00 -4.21 -10.11
C GLU A 116 -10.01 -4.98 -9.27
N LEU A 117 -9.57 -5.58 -8.15
CA LEU A 117 -10.46 -6.27 -7.21
C LEU A 117 -11.55 -5.35 -6.66
N ALA A 118 -11.19 -4.11 -6.31
CA ALA A 118 -12.14 -3.10 -5.81
C ALA A 118 -13.19 -2.72 -6.87
N LYS A 119 -12.79 -2.59 -8.14
CA LYS A 119 -13.71 -2.31 -9.25
C LYS A 119 -14.69 -3.46 -9.48
N SER A 120 -14.18 -4.69 -9.60
CA SER A 120 -15.02 -5.88 -9.82
C SER A 120 -16.05 -6.05 -8.71
N SER A 121 -15.64 -5.86 -7.45
CA SER A 121 -16.55 -5.94 -6.29
C SER A 121 -17.66 -4.88 -6.32
N LYS A 122 -17.35 -3.68 -6.82
CA LYS A 122 -18.33 -2.59 -6.95
C LYS A 122 -19.34 -2.85 -8.07
N GLU A 123 -18.91 -3.46 -9.17
CA GLU A 123 -19.77 -3.81 -10.30
C GLU A 123 -20.77 -4.92 -9.94
N GLU A 124 -20.34 -5.92 -9.16
CA GLU A 124 -21.22 -6.99 -8.67
C GLU A 124 -22.34 -6.44 -7.77
N LEU A 125 -22.01 -5.55 -6.81
CA LEU A 125 -22.99 -4.90 -5.94
C LEU A 125 -23.99 -4.00 -6.71
N ALA A 126 -23.54 -3.37 -7.79
CA ALA A 126 -24.41 -2.53 -8.62
C ALA A 126 -25.40 -3.34 -9.47
N LEU A 127 -25.12 -4.61 -9.73
CA LEU A 127 -26.03 -5.52 -10.45
C LEU A 127 -27.12 -6.07 -9.54
N GLU A 128 -26.82 -6.33 -8.27
CA GLU A 128 -27.81 -6.80 -7.28
C GLU A 128 -28.85 -5.75 -6.91
N ASP A 129 -28.49 -4.46 -6.87
CA ASP A 129 -29.42 -3.36 -6.55
C ASP A 129 -30.43 -3.05 -7.67
N ASN A 130 -30.23 -3.60 -8.87
CA ASN A 130 -31.11 -3.39 -10.04
C ASN A 130 -32.07 -4.55 -10.32
N GLN A 131 -32.21 -5.50 -9.38
CA GLN A 131 -33.04 -6.70 -9.50
C GLN A 131 -34.15 -6.75 -8.44
#